data_AF-A0A1F9TGB0-F1
#
_entry.id   AF-A0A1F9TGB0-F1
#
_cell.length_a   1.000
_cell.length_b   1.000
_cell.length_c   1.000
_cell.angle_alpha   90.00
_cell.angle_beta   90.00
_cell.angle_gamma   90.00
#
_symmetry.space_group_name_H-M   'P 1'
#
loop_
_entity.id
_entity.type
_entity.pdbx_description
1 polymer ?
#
loop_
_entity_poly.entity_id
_entity_poly.type
_entity_poly.pdbx_seq_one_letter_code
_entity_poly.pdbx_strand_id
1 'polypeptide(L)'
;MIETLANIDENAVKTALWAIPAAAGALTLLAYSFLWWRKSRSVESVADALGLAFAWRAPCDLEKTGLELFTKGAEPTVTNQISGLSVSGAAATFFDYQFYAYQAGKRYKYLLTAALFEFKEPRFPAFTLRPEHIFDKLAGVFGWEDIDIPGAEEFSGKYHLSGKDAEAVKAFWTSSRTSGFKLPRRCTAEAGGRWLVFYRFAVSVDAKSYPAFIEEAKAAAASLG
;
A
#
# COMPACT_ATOMS: atom_id res chain seq x y z
N MET A 1 -55.35 -30.08 34.12
CA MET A 1 -54.68 -28.77 34.04
C MET A 1 -53.21 -29.03 34.34
N ILE A 2 -52.32 -28.66 33.41
CA ILE A 2 -50.85 -28.62 33.53
C ILE A 2 -50.12 -29.97 33.60
N GLU A 3 -49.76 -30.54 32.43
CA GLU A 3 -48.50 -31.28 32.25
C GLU A 3 -48.31 -31.60 30.75
N THR A 4 -48.06 -30.57 29.94
CA THR A 4 -47.65 -30.76 28.54
C THR A 4 -46.77 -29.61 28.07
N LEU A 5 -45.79 -29.23 28.89
CA LEU A 5 -44.71 -28.35 28.47
C LEU A 5 -43.41 -28.88 29.05
N ALA A 6 -42.37 -28.88 28.22
CA ALA A 6 -40.98 -29.23 28.48
C ALA A 6 -40.59 -30.71 28.33
N ASN A 7 -40.65 -31.23 27.10
CA ASN A 7 -39.54 -32.04 26.60
C ASN A 7 -38.97 -31.35 25.36
N ILE A 8 -38.33 -30.20 25.58
CA ILE A 8 -37.52 -29.58 24.52
C ILE A 8 -36.28 -30.46 24.42
N ASP A 9 -36.11 -31.14 23.28
CA ASP A 9 -34.95 -31.99 23.02
C ASP A 9 -33.67 -31.18 23.26
N GLU A 10 -32.95 -31.55 24.32
CA GLU A 10 -31.74 -30.89 24.76
C GLU A 10 -30.67 -30.89 23.65
N ASN A 11 -30.69 -31.90 22.76
CA ASN A 11 -29.82 -31.95 21.59
C ASN A 11 -30.25 -30.93 20.53
N ALA A 12 -31.54 -30.77 20.26
CA ALA A 12 -32.05 -29.75 19.34
C ALA A 12 -31.68 -28.32 19.81
N VAL A 13 -31.74 -28.07 21.13
CA VAL A 13 -31.31 -26.79 21.72
C VAL A 13 -29.80 -26.59 21.57
N LYS A 14 -28.98 -27.62 21.85
CA LYS A 14 -27.52 -27.55 21.68
C LYS A 14 -27.12 -27.36 20.22
N THR A 15 -27.76 -28.05 19.28
CA THR A 15 -27.51 -27.88 17.83
C THR A 15 -27.90 -26.48 17.35
N ALA A 16 -29.03 -25.95 17.80
CA ALA A 16 -29.44 -24.58 17.51
C ALA A 16 -28.47 -23.54 18.11
N LEU A 17 -27.94 -23.80 19.31
CA LEU A 17 -26.96 -22.93 19.98
C LEU A 17 -25.66 -22.76 19.19
N TRP A 18 -25.19 -23.81 18.50
CA TRP A 18 -23.98 -23.76 17.66
C TRP A 18 -24.26 -23.33 16.22
N ALA A 19 -25.47 -23.55 15.70
CA ALA A 19 -25.84 -23.19 14.33
C ALA A 19 -25.90 -21.67 14.10
N ILE A 20 -26.35 -20.89 15.10
CA ILE A 20 -26.48 -19.43 14.99
C ILE A 20 -25.09 -18.73 14.86
N PRO A 21 -24.10 -19.00 15.74
CA PRO A 21 -22.75 -18.48 15.56
C PRO A 21 -22.07 -18.95 14.27
N ALA A 22 -22.28 -20.21 13.86
CA ALA A 22 -21.72 -20.76 12.63
C ALA A 22 -22.28 -20.05 11.38
N ALA A 23 -23.60 -19.84 11.32
CA ALA A 23 -24.25 -19.11 10.24
C ALA A 23 -23.83 -17.65 10.20
N ALA A 24 -23.70 -16.98 11.36
CA ALA A 24 -23.17 -15.62 11.45
C ALA A 24 -21.72 -15.54 10.95
N GLY A 25 -20.86 -16.49 11.34
CA GLY A 25 -19.49 -16.59 10.85
C GLY A 25 -19.43 -16.77 9.33
N ALA A 26 -20.24 -17.67 8.77
CA ALA A 26 -20.32 -17.89 7.33
C ALA A 26 -20.79 -16.64 6.56
N LEU A 27 -21.82 -15.95 7.05
CA LEU A 27 -22.29 -14.68 6.46
C LEU A 27 -21.22 -13.60 6.49
N THR A 28 -20.46 -13.51 7.58
CA THR A 28 -19.34 -12.55 7.70
C THR A 28 -18.24 -12.86 6.68
N LEU A 29 -17.89 -14.15 6.52
CA LEU A 29 -16.90 -14.59 5.52
C LEU A 29 -17.38 -14.36 4.08
N LEU A 30 -18.66 -14.60 3.80
CA LEU A 30 -19.26 -14.34 2.49
C LEU A 30 -19.30 -12.85 2.18
N ALA A 31 -19.71 -12.02 3.13
CA ALA A 31 -19.69 -10.56 2.99
C ALA A 31 -18.27 -10.04 2.76
N TYR A 32 -17.29 -10.53 3.52
CA TYR A 32 -15.88 -10.18 3.34
C TYR A 32 -15.36 -10.58 1.96
N SER A 33 -15.65 -11.82 1.53
CA SER A 33 -15.26 -12.33 0.21
C SER A 33 -15.92 -11.55 -0.92
N PHE A 34 -17.20 -11.18 -0.76
CA PHE A 34 -17.95 -10.38 -1.73
C PHE A 34 -17.39 -8.96 -1.85
N LEU A 35 -17.07 -8.31 -0.73
CA LEU A 35 -16.44 -6.98 -0.72
C LEU A 35 -15.06 -7.02 -1.38
N TRP A 36 -14.27 -8.05 -1.09
CA TRP A 36 -12.95 -8.24 -1.69
C TRP A 36 -13.05 -8.46 -3.20
N TRP A 37 -13.96 -9.35 -3.64
CA TRP A 37 -14.24 -9.59 -5.06
C TRP A 37 -14.75 -8.34 -5.80
N ARG A 38 -15.66 -7.58 -5.16
CA ARG A 38 -16.20 -6.34 -5.73
C ARG A 38 -15.11 -5.30 -5.96
N LYS A 39 -14.16 -5.21 -5.03
CA LYS A 39 -13.01 -4.31 -5.21
C LYS A 39 -12.22 -4.69 -6.47
N SER A 40 -11.86 -5.96 -6.61
CA SER A 40 -11.06 -6.46 -7.74
C SER A 40 -11.72 -6.18 -9.07
N ARG A 41 -13.03 -6.43 -9.18
CA ARG A 41 -13.82 -6.13 -10.38
C ARG A 41 -13.79 -4.66 -10.74
N SER A 42 -13.84 -3.79 -9.74
CA SER A 42 -13.78 -2.35 -9.99
C SER A 42 -12.38 -1.90 -10.38
N VAL A 43 -11.31 -2.51 -9.86
CA VAL A 43 -9.93 -2.23 -10.31
C VAL A 43 -9.69 -2.77 -11.73
N GLU A 44 -10.19 -3.96 -12.04
CA GLU A 44 -10.19 -4.55 -13.38
C GLU A 44 -10.87 -3.61 -14.39
N SER A 45 -12.05 -3.08 -14.07
CA SER A 45 -12.73 -2.11 -14.95
C SER A 45 -11.95 -0.82 -15.19
N VAL A 46 -11.11 -0.41 -14.23
CA VAL A 46 -10.21 0.74 -14.41
C VAL A 46 -9.08 0.39 -15.37
N ALA A 47 -8.51 -0.81 -15.26
CA ALA A 47 -7.50 -1.29 -16.21
C ALA A 47 -8.09 -1.38 -17.63
N ASP A 48 -9.28 -1.97 -17.78
CA ASP A 48 -9.98 -2.10 -19.06
C ASP A 48 -10.25 -0.73 -19.70
N ALA A 49 -10.73 0.24 -18.91
CA ALA A 49 -10.99 1.59 -19.38
C ALA A 49 -9.71 2.33 -19.84
N LEU A 50 -8.55 1.95 -19.30
CA LEU A 50 -7.25 2.49 -19.67
C LEU A 50 -6.52 1.66 -20.74
N GLY A 51 -7.09 0.53 -21.17
CA GLY A 51 -6.43 -0.41 -22.09
C GLY A 51 -5.17 -1.06 -21.51
N LEU A 52 -5.13 -1.23 -20.19
CA LEU A 52 -3.99 -1.77 -19.44
C LEU A 52 -4.22 -3.23 -19.02
N ALA A 53 -3.13 -3.96 -18.75
CA ALA A 53 -3.21 -5.35 -18.31
C ALA A 53 -3.57 -5.43 -16.82
N PHE A 54 -4.55 -6.27 -16.48
CA PHE A 54 -4.95 -6.58 -15.10
C PHE A 54 -4.62 -8.01 -14.70
N ALA A 55 -4.14 -8.19 -13.47
CA ALA A 55 -4.00 -9.50 -12.84
C ALA A 55 -4.54 -9.46 -11.40
N TRP A 56 -5.50 -10.33 -11.10
CA TRP A 56 -6.06 -10.46 -9.76
C TRP A 56 -4.98 -10.79 -8.72
N ARG A 57 -4.06 -11.69 -9.06
CA ARG A 57 -2.93 -12.09 -8.24
C ARG A 57 -1.70 -12.19 -9.12
N ALA A 58 -0.58 -11.69 -8.62
CA ALA A 58 0.69 -11.69 -9.33
C ALA A 58 1.80 -12.33 -8.50
N PRO A 59 2.89 -12.81 -9.13
CA PRO A 59 4.10 -13.20 -8.43
C PRO A 59 4.62 -12.06 -7.55
N CYS A 60 5.06 -12.39 -6.34
CA CYS A 60 5.65 -11.42 -5.43
C CYS A 60 7.17 -11.56 -5.44
N ASP A 61 7.83 -10.87 -6.36
CA ASP A 61 9.30 -10.82 -6.49
C ASP A 61 9.87 -9.43 -6.13
N LEU A 62 9.13 -8.66 -5.32
CA LEU A 62 9.42 -7.27 -5.00
C LEU A 62 10.66 -7.07 -4.11
N GLU A 63 11.13 -8.12 -3.42
CA GLU A 63 12.38 -8.09 -2.66
C GLU A 63 13.60 -7.71 -3.52
N LYS A 64 13.56 -8.04 -4.82
CA LYS A 64 14.62 -7.69 -5.80
C LYS A 64 14.84 -6.18 -5.95
N THR A 65 13.88 -5.38 -5.52
CA THR A 65 13.97 -3.92 -5.57
C THR A 65 14.95 -3.36 -4.52
N GLY A 66 15.19 -4.10 -3.44
CA GLY A 66 15.99 -3.65 -2.30
C GLY A 66 15.33 -2.56 -1.45
N LEU A 67 14.08 -2.17 -1.74
CA LEU A 67 13.34 -1.18 -0.96
C LEU A 67 12.89 -1.80 0.37
N GLU A 68 13.03 -1.05 1.46
CA GLU A 68 12.64 -1.40 2.82
C GLU A 68 11.17 -1.86 2.90
N LEU A 69 10.26 -1.23 2.15
CA LEU A 69 8.85 -1.64 2.10
C LEU A 69 8.66 -3.12 1.73
N PHE A 70 9.49 -3.61 0.82
CA PHE A 70 9.36 -4.95 0.24
C PHE A 70 10.28 -5.98 0.89
N THR A 71 11.26 -5.54 1.68
CA THR A 71 12.22 -6.41 2.38
C THR A 71 11.90 -6.61 3.86
N LYS A 72 11.15 -5.69 4.48
CA LYS A 72 10.77 -5.74 5.90
C LYS A 72 9.35 -6.28 6.07
N GLY A 73 9.13 -7.55 5.78
CA GLY A 73 7.82 -8.19 5.95
C GLY A 73 7.86 -9.71 5.74
N ALA A 74 6.85 -10.39 6.27
CA ALA A 74 6.65 -11.83 6.08
C ALA A 74 5.41 -12.12 5.24
N GLU A 75 5.47 -13.20 4.48
CA GLU A 75 4.38 -13.73 3.65
C GLU A 75 3.74 -12.66 2.73
N PRO A 76 4.55 -11.98 1.90
CA PRO A 76 4.06 -10.90 1.08
C PRO A 76 3.11 -11.41 -0.02
N THR A 77 2.08 -10.64 -0.33
CA THR A 77 1.11 -10.96 -1.39
C THR A 77 0.79 -9.72 -2.21
N VAL A 78 0.82 -9.87 -3.53
CA VAL A 78 0.42 -8.85 -4.51
C VAL A 78 -0.92 -9.25 -5.13
N THR A 79 -1.87 -8.32 -5.10
CA THR A 79 -3.20 -8.48 -5.71
C THR A 79 -3.59 -7.23 -6.49
N ASN A 80 -4.60 -7.35 -7.36
CA ASN A 80 -5.14 -6.23 -8.14
C ASN A 80 -4.06 -5.46 -8.91
N GLN A 81 -3.16 -6.20 -9.57
CA GLN A 81 -2.06 -5.59 -10.32
C GLN A 81 -2.58 -5.01 -11.64
N ILE A 82 -2.27 -3.74 -11.90
CA ILE A 82 -2.39 -3.08 -13.20
C ILE A 82 -0.99 -2.80 -13.73
N SER A 83 -0.73 -3.16 -14.98
CA SER A 83 0.58 -2.99 -15.63
C SER A 83 0.44 -2.66 -17.13
N GLY A 84 1.56 -2.35 -17.79
CA GLY A 84 1.58 -1.97 -19.21
C GLY A 84 1.61 -0.46 -19.46
N LEU A 85 1.77 0.34 -18.41
CA LEU A 85 1.95 1.79 -18.51
C LEU A 85 3.43 2.15 -18.44
N SER A 86 3.84 3.20 -19.16
CA SER A 86 5.14 3.85 -18.97
C SER A 86 4.99 5.34 -18.64
N VAL A 87 5.81 5.83 -17.73
CA VAL A 87 5.84 7.23 -17.27
C VAL A 87 7.29 7.70 -17.25
N SER A 88 7.61 8.75 -18.00
CA SER A 88 8.98 9.30 -18.08
C SER A 88 10.07 8.25 -18.33
N GLY A 89 9.77 7.23 -19.13
CA GLY A 89 10.70 6.13 -19.45
C GLY A 89 10.82 5.05 -18.36
N ALA A 90 10.02 5.11 -17.30
CA ALA A 90 9.88 4.05 -16.32
C ALA A 90 8.68 3.15 -16.64
N ALA A 91 8.79 1.84 -16.39
CA ALA A 91 7.65 0.94 -16.38
C ALA A 91 6.87 1.14 -15.08
N ALA A 92 5.56 1.36 -15.17
CA ALA A 92 4.69 1.62 -14.03
C ALA A 92 3.78 0.42 -13.74
N THR A 93 3.74 0.02 -12.47
CA THR A 93 2.89 -1.07 -11.97
C THR A 93 2.14 -0.59 -10.73
N PHE A 94 0.83 -0.78 -10.70
CA PHE A 94 -0.04 -0.42 -9.58
C PHE A 94 -0.63 -1.68 -8.97
N PHE A 95 -0.66 -1.81 -7.65
CA PHE A 95 -1.15 -3.02 -7.00
C PHE A 95 -1.54 -2.81 -5.55
N ASP A 96 -2.35 -3.72 -5.03
CA ASP A 96 -2.52 -3.89 -3.59
C ASP A 96 -1.47 -4.87 -3.06
N TYR A 97 -0.86 -4.50 -1.94
CA TYR A 97 0.20 -5.25 -1.29
C TYR A 97 -0.17 -5.55 0.16
N GLN A 98 0.08 -6.78 0.57
CA GLN A 98 -0.17 -7.25 1.92
C GLN A 98 1.08 -7.96 2.45
N PHE A 99 1.42 -7.70 3.71
CA PHE A 99 2.48 -8.42 4.40
C PHE A 99 2.21 -8.44 5.91
N TYR A 100 2.95 -9.26 6.64
CA TYR A 100 2.92 -9.30 8.09
C TYR A 100 4.19 -8.73 8.69
N ALA A 101 4.07 -7.98 9.79
CA ALA A 101 5.22 -7.56 10.58
C ALA A 101 5.03 -7.93 12.05
N TYR A 102 6.15 -8.11 12.75
CA TYR A 102 6.18 -8.46 14.16
C TYR A 102 6.60 -7.23 14.97
N GLN A 103 5.76 -6.83 15.93
CA GLN A 103 6.03 -5.69 16.82
C GLN A 103 5.68 -6.10 18.24
N ALA A 104 6.63 -5.96 19.17
CA ALA A 104 6.48 -6.35 20.58
C ALA A 104 5.88 -7.77 20.77
N GLY A 105 6.38 -8.73 19.99
CA GLY A 105 5.92 -10.13 20.03
C GLY A 105 4.54 -10.40 19.41
N LYS A 106 3.87 -9.38 18.86
CA LYS A 106 2.56 -9.52 18.19
C LYS A 106 2.71 -9.43 16.67
N ARG A 107 1.95 -10.27 15.95
CA ARG A 107 1.88 -10.30 14.48
C ARG A 107 0.77 -9.35 14.01
N TYR A 108 1.14 -8.38 13.18
CA TYR A 108 0.22 -7.41 12.58
C TYR A 108 0.16 -7.60 11.08
N LYS A 109 -1.05 -7.53 10.52
CA LYS A 109 -1.30 -7.59 9.09
C LYS A 109 -1.36 -6.17 8.53
N TYR A 110 -0.53 -5.89 7.52
CA TYR A 110 -0.53 -4.63 6.81
C TYR A 110 -1.13 -4.84 5.42
N LEU A 111 -1.99 -3.89 5.02
CA LEU A 111 -2.56 -3.80 3.68
C LEU A 111 -2.35 -2.37 3.18
N LEU A 112 -1.85 -2.25 1.96
CA LEU A 112 -1.60 -0.98 1.30
C LEU A 112 -1.83 -1.08 -0.20
N THR A 113 -1.95 0.07 -0.84
CA THR A 113 -1.92 0.19 -2.31
C THR A 113 -0.64 0.91 -2.68
N ALA A 114 0.08 0.39 -3.68
CA ALA A 114 1.36 0.87 -4.13
C ALA A 114 1.37 1.16 -5.64
N ALA A 115 2.20 2.12 -6.03
CA ALA A 115 2.57 2.43 -7.41
C ALA A 115 4.10 2.32 -7.50
N LEU A 116 4.59 1.29 -8.20
CA LEU A 116 6.00 1.00 -8.41
C LEU A 116 6.43 1.44 -9.80
N PHE A 117 7.55 2.13 -9.87
CA PHE A 117 8.18 2.61 -11.08
C PHE A 117 9.57 2.00 -11.22
N GLU A 118 9.83 1.33 -12.34
CA GLU A 118 11.13 0.79 -12.72
C GLU A 118 11.74 1.63 -13.84
N PHE A 119 12.82 2.34 -13.54
CA PHE A 119 13.60 3.08 -14.54
C PHE A 119 14.64 2.16 -15.19
N LYS A 120 15.03 2.46 -16.44
CA LYS A 120 16.04 1.66 -17.15
C LYS A 120 17.41 1.69 -16.47
N GLU A 121 17.78 2.86 -15.97
CA GLU A 121 19.08 3.10 -15.31
C GLU A 121 18.87 3.50 -13.84
N PRO A 122 19.84 3.24 -12.96
CA PRO A 122 19.83 3.78 -11.60
C PRO A 122 19.77 5.32 -11.60
N ARG A 123 18.86 5.89 -10.82
CA ARG A 123 18.59 7.35 -10.74
C ARG A 123 18.47 7.89 -9.33
N PHE A 124 18.12 7.06 -8.36
CA PHE A 124 17.75 7.52 -7.01
C PHE A 124 18.80 7.12 -5.98
N PRO A 125 19.23 8.05 -5.11
CA PRO A 125 19.80 7.64 -3.83
C PRO A 125 18.73 6.93 -3.01
N ALA A 126 19.15 6.16 -1.99
CA ALA A 126 18.20 5.51 -1.09
C ALA A 126 17.56 6.57 -0.18
N PHE A 127 16.24 6.81 -0.35
CA PHE A 127 15.50 7.76 0.48
C PHE A 127 14.06 7.31 0.74
N THR A 128 13.49 7.85 1.82
CA THR A 128 12.07 7.82 2.15
C THR A 128 11.56 9.25 2.31
N LEU A 129 10.42 9.56 1.71
CA LEU A 129 9.76 10.86 1.83
C LEU A 129 8.32 10.65 2.29
N ARG A 130 7.93 11.26 3.40
CA ARG A 130 6.56 11.14 3.93
C ARG A 130 6.03 12.47 4.42
N PRO A 131 4.70 12.69 4.45
CA PRO A 131 4.11 13.81 5.14
C PRO A 131 4.44 13.75 6.63
N GLU A 132 4.69 14.91 7.24
CA GLU A 132 5.13 15.04 8.64
C GLU A 132 4.25 14.26 9.63
N HIS A 133 2.92 14.33 9.47
CA HIS A 133 1.95 13.75 10.40
C HIS A 133 1.74 12.23 10.30
N ILE A 134 2.52 11.49 9.48
CA ILE A 134 2.39 10.03 9.33
C ILE A 134 3.31 9.26 10.32
N PHE A 135 3.94 9.95 11.28
CA PHE A 135 4.97 9.39 12.15
C PHE A 135 4.52 8.19 13.01
N ASP A 136 3.30 8.23 13.56
CA ASP A 136 2.87 7.30 14.62
C ASP A 136 2.71 5.83 14.19
N LYS A 137 2.58 5.56 12.89
CA LYS A 137 2.38 4.19 12.38
C LYS A 137 3.66 3.51 11.90
N LEU A 138 4.76 4.26 11.74
CA LEU A 138 5.95 3.82 10.99
C LEU A 138 7.28 3.93 11.75
N ALA A 139 7.28 4.54 12.94
CA ALA A 139 8.48 4.81 13.74
C ALA A 139 9.33 3.55 14.07
N GLY A 140 8.75 2.36 14.04
CA GLY A 140 9.45 1.11 14.35
C GLY A 140 10.04 0.36 13.15
N VAL A 141 9.80 0.79 11.91
CA VAL A 141 10.15 0.00 10.70
C VAL A 141 11.09 0.74 9.74
N PHE A 142 10.96 2.06 9.62
CA PHE A 142 11.71 2.88 8.66
C PHE A 142 12.47 3.96 9.44
N GLY A 143 13.80 3.94 9.37
CA GLY A 143 14.64 4.60 10.36
C GLY A 143 15.89 5.20 9.75
N TRP A 144 15.81 6.48 9.42
CA TRP A 144 16.93 7.39 9.22
C TRP A 144 16.52 8.75 9.80
N GLU A 145 17.51 9.55 10.21
CA GLU A 145 17.26 10.91 10.69
C GLU A 145 16.68 11.78 9.56
N ASP A 146 15.98 12.85 9.94
CA ASP A 146 15.46 13.81 8.97
C ASP A 146 16.59 14.56 8.28
N ILE A 147 16.41 14.83 7.00
CA ILE A 147 17.37 15.50 6.13
C ILE A 147 16.74 16.79 5.65
N ASP A 148 17.23 17.90 6.19
CA ASP A 148 16.85 19.23 5.72
C ASP A 148 17.52 19.55 4.38
N ILE A 149 16.74 20.09 3.45
CA ILE A 149 17.21 20.60 2.16
C ILE A 149 17.39 22.13 2.27
N PRO A 150 18.63 22.66 2.15
CA PRO A 150 18.87 24.09 2.23
C PRO A 150 18.09 24.89 1.18
N GLY A 151 17.40 25.96 1.60
CA GLY A 151 16.61 26.84 0.73
C GLY A 151 15.31 26.22 0.21
N ALA A 152 14.79 25.18 0.87
CA ALA A 152 13.53 24.53 0.54
C ALA A 152 12.62 24.42 1.78
N GLU A 153 12.44 25.52 2.52
CA GLU A 153 11.71 25.56 3.79
C GLU A 153 10.26 25.08 3.64
N GLU A 154 9.59 25.41 2.53
CA GLU A 154 8.24 24.94 2.24
C GLU A 154 8.18 23.42 2.03
N PHE A 155 9.24 22.82 1.49
CA PHE A 155 9.33 21.38 1.28
C PHE A 155 9.58 20.66 2.60
N SER A 156 10.61 21.09 3.36
CA SER A 156 10.92 20.53 4.67
C SER A 156 9.77 20.69 5.67
N GLY A 157 8.99 21.78 5.59
CA GLY A 157 7.81 21.98 6.43
C GLY A 157 6.60 21.10 6.07
N LYS A 158 6.59 20.47 4.89
CA LYS A 158 5.51 19.56 4.47
C LYS A 158 5.88 18.09 4.58
N TYR A 159 7.16 17.79 4.44
CA TYR A 159 7.66 16.45 4.29
C TYR A 159 8.86 16.20 5.20
N HIS A 160 8.84 15.02 5.79
CA HIS A 160 9.99 14.43 6.43
C HIS A 160 10.73 13.57 5.40
N LEU A 161 11.99 13.91 5.17
CA LEU A 161 12.86 13.27 4.18
C LEU A 161 13.99 12.57 4.92
N SER A 162 14.15 11.28 4.69
CA SER A 162 15.20 10.52 5.37
C SER A 162 15.89 9.56 4.41
N GLY A 163 17.11 9.17 4.72
CA GLY A 163 17.89 8.30 3.84
C GLY A 163 19.24 7.93 4.44
N LYS A 164 19.83 6.85 3.92
CA LYS A 164 21.08 6.29 4.45
C LYS A 164 22.29 7.20 4.19
N ASP A 165 22.31 7.90 3.05
CA ASP A 165 23.37 8.82 2.64
C ASP A 165 22.78 10.22 2.50
N ALA A 166 22.92 11.02 3.55
CA ALA A 166 22.31 12.35 3.62
C ALA A 166 22.85 13.28 2.52
N GLU A 167 24.12 13.19 2.16
CA GLU A 167 24.74 14.07 1.16
C GLU A 167 24.26 13.72 -0.25
N ALA A 168 24.18 12.42 -0.58
CA ALA A 168 23.60 11.99 -1.85
C ALA A 168 22.12 12.36 -1.98
N VAL A 169 21.36 12.26 -0.89
CA VAL A 169 19.94 12.66 -0.86
C VAL A 169 19.78 14.17 -1.04
N LYS A 170 20.57 15.00 -0.34
CA LYS A 170 20.58 16.46 -0.52
C LYS A 170 20.94 16.86 -1.96
N ALA A 171 21.96 16.21 -2.54
CA ALA A 171 22.36 16.47 -3.92
C ALA A 171 21.26 16.09 -4.93
N PHE A 172 20.46 15.06 -4.63
CA PHE A 172 19.32 14.69 -5.46
C PHE A 172 18.18 15.70 -5.36
N TRP A 173 17.82 16.19 -4.17
CA TRP A 173 16.72 17.14 -3.95
C TRP A 173 17.11 18.59 -4.22
N THR A 174 17.32 18.91 -5.51
CA THR A 174 17.57 20.29 -5.98
C THR A 174 16.33 21.19 -5.86
N SER A 175 16.52 22.50 -5.95
CA SER A 175 15.43 23.48 -5.93
C SER A 175 14.36 23.23 -7.00
N SER A 176 14.72 22.68 -8.16
CA SER A 176 13.74 22.35 -9.21
C SER A 176 12.89 21.12 -8.87
N ARG A 177 13.42 20.19 -8.06
CA ARG A 177 12.69 19.01 -7.58
C ARG A 177 11.92 19.27 -6.31
N THR A 178 12.36 20.21 -5.46
CA THR A 178 11.58 20.59 -4.27
C THR A 178 10.47 21.57 -4.61
N SER A 179 10.71 22.48 -5.56
CA SER A 179 9.69 23.44 -6.01
C SER A 179 8.56 22.75 -6.75
N GLY A 180 7.35 22.83 -6.19
CA GLY A 180 6.14 22.30 -6.81
C GLY A 180 5.98 20.78 -6.74
N PHE A 181 6.92 20.04 -6.13
CA PHE A 181 6.73 18.61 -5.90
C PHE A 181 5.54 18.37 -4.99
N LYS A 182 4.71 17.41 -5.38
CA LYS A 182 3.53 16.99 -4.64
C LYS A 182 3.53 15.48 -4.53
N LEU A 183 3.71 15.02 -3.30
CA LEU A 183 3.50 13.63 -2.97
C LEU A 183 2.03 13.26 -3.19
N PRO A 184 1.71 12.07 -3.76
CA PRO A 184 0.33 11.62 -3.85
C PRO A 184 -0.33 11.60 -2.46
N ARG A 185 -1.64 11.85 -2.41
CA ARG A 185 -2.31 12.10 -1.13
C ARG A 185 -2.14 10.92 -0.17
N ARG A 186 -1.76 11.21 1.08
CA ARG A 186 -1.54 10.21 2.15
C ARG A 186 -0.57 9.09 1.77
N CYS A 187 0.34 9.34 0.82
CA CYS A 187 1.38 8.39 0.47
C CYS A 187 2.67 8.66 1.23
N THR A 188 3.52 7.64 1.26
CA THR A 188 4.96 7.75 1.45
C THR A 188 5.61 7.42 0.10
N ALA A 189 6.70 8.10 -0.23
CA ALA A 189 7.62 7.71 -1.30
C ALA A 189 8.79 6.95 -0.70
N GLU A 190 9.25 5.91 -1.38
CA GLU A 190 10.53 5.28 -1.11
C GLU A 190 11.25 5.06 -2.45
N ALA A 191 12.55 5.31 -2.50
CA ALA A 191 13.32 5.15 -3.72
C ALA A 191 14.73 4.62 -3.44
N GLY A 192 15.32 3.99 -4.45
CA GLY A 192 16.69 3.50 -4.42
C GLY A 192 17.09 2.84 -5.72
N GLY A 193 18.28 3.17 -6.23
CA GLY A 193 18.77 2.65 -7.51
C GLY A 193 17.84 3.04 -8.64
N ARG A 194 17.23 2.07 -9.31
CA ARG A 194 16.28 2.30 -10.42
C ARG A 194 14.81 2.26 -10.01
N TRP A 195 14.52 2.11 -8.72
CA TRP A 195 13.17 1.91 -8.21
C TRP A 195 12.66 3.12 -7.47
N LEU A 196 11.39 3.44 -7.70
CA LEU A 196 10.62 4.43 -6.95
C LEU A 196 9.24 3.82 -6.67
N VAL A 197 8.81 3.87 -5.42
CA VAL A 197 7.47 3.43 -5.02
C VAL A 197 6.75 4.53 -4.26
N PHE A 198 5.47 4.71 -4.55
CA PHE A 198 4.54 5.47 -3.71
C PHE A 198 3.51 4.52 -3.11
N TYR A 199 3.25 4.63 -1.81
CA TYR A 199 2.31 3.73 -1.14
C TYR A 199 1.51 4.37 -0.02
N ARG A 200 0.29 3.88 0.20
CA ARG A 200 -0.62 4.33 1.27
C ARG A 200 -0.74 3.26 2.37
N PHE A 201 -0.14 3.51 3.53
CA PHE A 201 -0.18 2.56 4.65
C PHE A 201 -1.57 2.44 5.29
N ALA A 202 -1.94 1.21 5.66
CA ALA A 202 -3.09 0.85 6.48
C ALA A 202 -4.47 1.24 5.92
N VAL A 203 -4.54 1.67 4.65
CA VAL A 203 -5.79 1.89 3.92
C VAL A 203 -5.57 1.38 2.51
N SER A 204 -6.23 0.28 2.18
CA SER A 204 -6.37 -0.16 0.80
C SER A 204 -7.20 0.90 0.08
N VAL A 205 -6.71 1.40 -1.06
CA VAL A 205 -7.44 2.43 -1.81
C VAL A 205 -8.76 1.85 -2.29
N ASP A 206 -9.87 2.48 -1.91
CA ASP A 206 -11.19 2.13 -2.44
C ASP A 206 -11.14 2.18 -3.97
N ALA A 207 -11.83 1.25 -4.64
CA ALA A 207 -11.70 1.13 -6.09
C ALA A 207 -12.11 2.41 -6.85
N LYS A 208 -13.00 3.23 -6.28
CA LYS A 208 -13.36 4.56 -6.82
C LYS A 208 -12.19 5.56 -6.83
N SER A 209 -11.23 5.37 -5.93
CA SER A 209 -10.08 6.25 -5.74
C SER A 209 -8.84 5.76 -6.49
N TYR A 210 -8.89 4.58 -7.11
CA TYR A 210 -7.79 4.01 -7.90
C TYR A 210 -7.38 4.91 -9.08
N PRO A 211 -8.32 5.44 -9.91
CA PRO A 211 -7.96 6.34 -11.01
C PRO A 211 -7.22 7.59 -10.53
N ALA A 212 -7.71 8.23 -9.47
CA ALA A 212 -7.06 9.41 -8.89
C ALA A 212 -5.67 9.06 -8.34
N PHE A 213 -5.51 7.92 -7.68
CA PHE A 213 -4.21 7.44 -7.21
C PHE A 213 -3.22 7.21 -8.36
N ILE A 214 -3.67 6.58 -9.46
CA ILE A 214 -2.86 6.37 -10.65
C ILE A 214 -2.36 7.71 -11.20
N GLU A 215 -3.24 8.68 -11.42
CA GLU A 215 -2.85 9.99 -11.97
C GLU A 215 -1.94 10.78 -11.02
N GLU A 216 -2.23 10.79 -9.71
CA GLU A 216 -1.36 11.44 -8.72
C GLU A 216 0.04 10.80 -8.71
N ALA A 217 0.13 9.48 -8.71
CA ALA A 217 1.41 8.76 -8.70
C ALA A 217 2.19 8.95 -10.01
N LYS A 218 1.52 8.95 -11.17
CA LYS A 218 2.16 9.26 -12.47
C LYS A 218 2.74 10.66 -12.46
N ALA A 219 1.97 11.66 -12.00
CA ALA A 219 2.44 13.04 -11.94
C ALA A 219 3.65 13.21 -11.00
N ALA A 220 3.61 12.56 -9.84
CA ALA A 220 4.72 12.57 -8.89
C ALA A 220 5.97 11.83 -9.40
N ALA A 221 5.81 10.71 -10.10
CA ALA A 221 6.93 10.01 -10.72
C ALA A 221 7.55 10.85 -11.86
N ALA A 222 6.71 11.51 -12.66
CA ALA A 222 7.15 12.33 -13.78
C ALA A 222 7.92 13.58 -13.36
N SER A 223 7.69 14.12 -12.15
CA SER A 223 8.45 15.26 -11.64
C SER A 223 9.81 14.89 -11.06
N LEU A 224 10.05 13.60 -10.79
CA LEU A 224 11.33 13.09 -10.27
C LEU A 224 12.18 12.41 -11.35
N GLY A 225 11.55 11.91 -12.42
CA GLY A 225 12.18 11.22 -13.55
C GLY A 225 12.74 12.16 -14.60
#